data_AF-A0AA37QTX8-F1
#
_entry.id   AF-A0AA37QTX8-F1
#
_cell.length_a   1.000
_cell.length_b   1.000
_cell.length_c   1.000
_cell.angle_alpha   90.00
_cell.angle_beta   90.00
_cell.angle_gamma   90.00
#
_symmetry.space_group_name_H-M   'P 1'
#
loop_
_entity.id
_entity.type
_entity.pdbx_description
1 polymer ?
#
loop_
_entity_poly.entity_id
_entity_poly.type
_entity_poly.pdbx_seq_one_letter_code
_entity_poly.pdbx_strand_id
1 'polypeptide(L)'
;MYIFITLVGIAVTVFFLAGFWRGLQNAIAEYRSGAPEPNDVPNYQYGSLAALSVIASAVIIAGAGFSPAMIYAGPLLALVTAAGCGLAFFVEQKST
;
A
#
# COMPACT_ATOMS: atom_id res chain seq x y z
N MET A 1 21.13 -4.61 -9.05
CA MET A 1 20.13 -4.43 -7.97
C MET A 1 19.50 -3.05 -8.01
N TYR A 2 20.27 -1.95 -7.96
CA TYR A 2 19.74 -0.58 -8.00
C TYR A 2 18.82 -0.28 -9.19
N ILE A 3 19.26 -0.53 -10.43
CA ILE A 3 18.46 -0.28 -11.64
C ILE A 3 17.12 -1.02 -11.59
N PHE A 4 17.12 -2.28 -11.13
CA PHE A 4 15.90 -3.07 -10.97
C PHE A 4 14.95 -2.44 -9.95
N ILE A 5 15.44 -2.08 -8.76
CA ILE A 5 14.65 -1.41 -7.72
C ILE A 5 14.08 -0.08 -8.24
N THR A 6 14.87 0.68 -9.00
CA THR A 6 14.42 1.94 -9.59
C THR A 6 13.30 1.71 -10.62
N LEU A 7 13.45 0.76 -11.53
CA LEU A 7 12.43 0.45 -12.53
C LEU A 7 11.13 -0.05 -11.89
N VAL A 8 11.23 -0.97 -10.92
CA VAL A 8 10.07 -1.43 -10.15
C VAL A 8 9.46 -0.27 -9.37
N GLY A 9 10.28 0.60 -8.79
CA GLY A 9 9.83 1.79 -8.09
C GLY A 9 9.00 2.72 -8.95
N ILE A 10 9.49 3.04 -10.14
CA ILE A 10 8.75 3.85 -11.11
C ILE A 10 7.41 3.18 -11.47
N ALA A 11 7.41 1.88 -11.75
CA ALA A 11 6.19 1.15 -12.09
C ALA A 11 5.17 1.17 -10.94
N VAL A 12 5.62 0.93 -9.70
CA VAL A 12 4.76 0.97 -8.51
C VAL A 12 4.25 2.38 -8.23
N THR A 13 5.07 3.41 -8.42
CA THR A 13 4.62 4.81 -8.29
C THR A 13 3.53 5.15 -9.29
N VAL A 14 3.70 4.79 -10.57
CA VAL A 14 2.68 5.01 -11.60
C VAL A 14 1.40 4.25 -11.25
N PHE A 15 1.52 2.99 -10.81
CA PHE A 15 0.39 2.18 -10.36
C PHE A 15 -0.36 2.81 -9.18
N PHE A 16 0.38 3.27 -8.17
CA PHE A 16 -0.20 3.96 -7.01
C PHE A 16 -0.92 5.25 -7.43
N LEU A 17 -0.32 6.07 -8.28
CA LEU A 17 -0.92 7.31 -8.76
C LEU A 17 -2.20 7.04 -9.55
N ALA A 18 -2.23 5.99 -10.38
CA ALA A 18 -3.43 5.58 -11.11
C ALA A 18 -4.55 5.12 -10.17
N GLY A 19 -4.21 4.34 -9.14
CA GLY A 19 -5.14 3.92 -8.09
C GLY A 19 -5.68 5.12 -7.32
N PHE A 20 -4.80 5.98 -6.83
CA PHE A 20 -5.16 7.19 -6.09
C PHE A 20 -6.06 8.11 -6.91
N TRP A 21 -5.77 8.30 -8.19
CA TRP A 21 -6.60 9.10 -9.09
C TRP A 21 -8.02 8.53 -9.22
N ARG A 22 -8.14 7.21 -9.38
CA ARG A 22 -9.43 6.52 -9.41
C ARG A 22 -10.18 6.66 -8.07
N GLY A 23 -9.49 6.44 -6.94
CA GLY A 23 -10.08 6.62 -5.61
C GLY A 23 -10.60 8.04 -5.39
N LEU A 24 -9.83 9.05 -5.81
CA LEU A 24 -10.26 10.45 -5.76
C LEU A 24 -11.51 10.72 -6.61
N GLN A 25 -11.56 10.17 -7.83
CA GLN A 25 -12.76 10.29 -8.68
C GLN A 25 -13.98 9.63 -8.04
N ASN A 26 -13.82 8.48 -7.41
CA ASN A 26 -14.90 7.78 -6.71
C ASN A 26 -15.40 8.59 -5.51
N ALA A 27 -14.49 9.10 -4.66
CA ALA A 27 -14.85 9.94 -3.51
C ALA A 27 -15.59 11.22 -3.95
N ILE A 28 -15.15 11.86 -5.03
CA ILE A 28 -15.86 13.03 -5.59
C ILE A 28 -17.25 12.65 -6.10
N ALA A 29 -17.39 11.49 -6.76
CA ALA A 29 -18.67 11.02 -7.28
C ALA A 29 -19.66 10.68 -6.15
N GLU A 30 -19.19 10.05 -5.09
CA GLU A 30 -19.97 9.73 -3.88
C GLU A 30 -20.41 11.01 -3.15
N TYR A 31 -19.49 11.97 -2.95
CA TYR A 31 -19.87 13.26 -2.37
C TYR A 31 -20.95 13.98 -3.18
N ARG A 32 -20.88 13.88 -4.51
CA ARG A 32 -21.87 14.48 -5.42
C ARG A 32 -23.20 13.72 -5.48
N SER A 33 -23.23 12.44 -5.15
CA SER A 33 -24.48 11.66 -5.15
C SER A 33 -25.38 12.03 -3.98
N GLY A 34 -24.81 12.64 -2.92
CA GLY A 34 -25.55 13.00 -1.71
C GLY A 34 -26.04 11.78 -0.93
N ALA A 35 -25.44 10.61 -1.17
CA ALA A 35 -25.75 9.40 -0.45
C ALA A 35 -25.43 9.58 1.05
N PRO A 36 -26.32 9.17 1.96
CA PRO A 36 -26.03 9.20 3.39
C PRO A 36 -24.88 8.24 3.71
N GLU A 37 -23.91 8.72 4.48
CA GLU A 37 -22.76 7.93 4.91
C GLU A 37 -23.24 6.67 5.67
N PRO A 38 -22.73 5.48 5.35
CA PRO A 38 -23.05 4.27 6.10
C PRO A 38 -22.65 4.44 7.58
N ASN A 39 -23.58 4.15 8.51
CA ASN A 39 -23.29 4.18 9.95
C ASN A 39 -22.56 2.92 10.43
N ASP A 40 -22.44 1.90 9.57
CA ASP A 40 -21.76 0.65 9.89
C ASP A 40 -20.25 0.84 9.74
N VAL A 41 -19.56 0.97 10.86
CA VAL A 41 -18.09 0.90 10.91
C VAL A 41 -17.70 -0.57 10.84
N PRO A 42 -17.08 -1.06 9.76
CA PRO A 42 -16.71 -2.46 9.67
C PRO A 42 -15.62 -2.74 10.72
N ASN A 43 -15.82 -3.79 11.52
CA ASN A 43 -14.82 -4.21 12.51
C ASN A 43 -13.66 -4.95 11.82
N TYR A 44 -12.77 -4.17 11.22
CA TYR A 44 -11.57 -4.70 10.60
C TYR A 44 -10.51 -5.00 11.67
N GLN A 45 -10.12 -6.28 11.79
CA GLN A 45 -9.06 -6.72 12.70
C GLN A 45 -7.67 -6.52 12.06
N TYR A 46 -7.21 -5.26 11.98
CA TYR A 46 -5.90 -4.92 11.41
C TYR A 46 -4.70 -5.21 12.33
N GLY A 47 -4.92 -5.59 13.59
CA GLY A 47 -3.86 -5.79 14.58
C GLY A 47 -2.83 -6.85 14.17
N SER A 48 -3.26 -7.92 13.51
CA SER A 48 -2.36 -8.98 13.02
C SER A 48 -1.45 -8.49 11.90
N LEU A 49 -1.98 -7.67 10.98
CA LEU A 49 -1.20 -7.08 9.88
C LEU A 49 -0.19 -6.05 10.41
N ALA A 50 -0.57 -5.27 11.43
CA ALA A 50 0.35 -4.35 12.10
C ALA A 50 1.49 -5.08 12.83
N ALA A 51 1.19 -6.19 13.53
CA ALA A 51 2.23 -6.99 14.16
C ALA A 51 3.18 -7.61 13.12
N LEU A 52 2.64 -8.11 12.00
CA LEU A 52 3.43 -8.68 10.92
C LEU A 52 4.35 -7.66 10.26
N SER A 53 3.88 -6.42 10.03
CA SER A 53 4.71 -5.37 9.42
C SER A 53 5.88 -4.95 10.31
N VAL A 54 5.67 -4.91 11.64
CA VAL A 54 6.72 -4.64 12.63
C VAL A 54 7.76 -5.77 12.63
N ILE A 55 7.31 -7.02 12.68
CA ILE A 55 8.21 -8.19 12.67
C ILE A 55 9.03 -8.23 11.38
N ALA A 56 8.39 -8.04 10.22
CA ALA A 56 9.06 -8.03 8.93
C ALA A 56 10.14 -6.92 8.85
N SER A 57 9.82 -5.73 9.36
CA SER A 57 10.77 -4.62 9.43
C SER A 57 11.96 -4.93 10.34
N ALA A 58 11.70 -5.48 11.53
CA ALA A 58 12.74 -5.87 12.47
C ALA A 58 13.70 -6.93 11.90
N VAL A 59 13.16 -7.93 11.19
CA VAL A 59 13.98 -8.97 10.52
C VAL A 59 14.89 -8.37 9.45
N ILE A 60 14.39 -7.43 8.64
CA ILE A 60 15.20 -6.77 7.61
C ILE A 60 16.33 -5.94 8.23
N ILE A 61 16.02 -5.16 9.27
CA ILE A 61 17.00 -4.32 9.97
C ILE A 61 18.06 -5.19 10.63
N ALA A 62 17.67 -6.24 11.36
CA ALA A 62 18.61 -7.17 11.98
C ALA A 62 19.46 -7.88 10.92
N GLY A 63 18.86 -8.28 9.79
CA GLY A 63 19.53 -8.91 8.65
C GLY A 63 20.62 -8.04 8.01
N ALA A 64 20.50 -6.71 8.08
CA ALA A 64 21.52 -5.79 7.59
C ALA A 64 22.87 -5.96 8.32
N GLY A 65 22.84 -6.42 9.58
CA GLY A 65 24.05 -6.76 10.34
C GLY A 65 24.73 -8.06 9.92
N PHE A 66 24.03 -8.96 9.21
CA PHE A 66 24.55 -10.25 8.75
C PHE A 66 25.04 -10.21 7.30
N SER A 67 24.38 -9.46 6.43
CA SER A 67 24.76 -9.34 5.01
C SER A 67 24.49 -7.94 4.48
N PRO A 68 25.47 -7.32 3.77
CA PRO A 68 25.28 -6.03 3.11
C PRO A 68 24.14 -6.02 2.08
N ALA A 69 23.77 -7.19 1.54
CA ALA A 69 22.67 -7.31 0.58
C ALA A 69 21.29 -7.03 1.22
N MET A 70 21.15 -7.19 2.54
CA MET A 70 19.88 -6.95 3.23
C MET A 70 19.48 -5.47 3.26
N ILE A 71 20.40 -4.54 2.98
CA ILE A 71 20.10 -3.12 2.78
C ILE A 71 19.05 -2.91 1.68
N TYR A 72 19.03 -3.77 0.65
CA TYR A 72 18.06 -3.68 -0.45
C TYR A 72 16.68 -4.25 -0.12
N ALA A 73 16.57 -5.06 0.94
CA ALA A 73 15.28 -5.62 1.35
C ALA A 73 14.33 -4.52 1.87
N GLY A 74 14.86 -3.47 2.50
CA GLY A 74 14.07 -2.32 2.97
C GLY A 74 13.32 -1.61 1.82
N PRO A 75 14.02 -1.14 0.77
CA PRO A 75 13.38 -0.58 -0.42
C PRO A 75 12.36 -1.53 -1.06
N LEU A 76 12.66 -2.83 -1.16
CA LEU A 76 11.71 -3.80 -1.70
C LEU A 76 10.44 -3.90 -0.84
N LEU A 77 10.58 -3.91 0.49
CA LEU A 77 9.44 -3.92 1.41
C LEU A 77 8.58 -2.66 1.23
N ALA A 78 9.20 -1.49 1.07
CA ALA A 78 8.49 -0.24 0.81
C ALA A 78 7.70 -0.29 -0.50
N LEU A 79 8.29 -0.86 -1.57
CA LEU A 79 7.61 -1.03 -2.86
C LEU A 79 6.40 -1.97 -2.76
N VAL A 80 6.52 -3.08 -2.03
CA VAL A 80 5.41 -4.01 -1.80
C VAL A 80 4.27 -3.30 -1.05
N THR A 81 4.58 -2.53 -0.02
CA THR A 81 3.57 -1.74 0.72
C THR A 81 2.89 -0.73 -0.18
N ALA A 82 3.65 0.05 -0.97
CA ALA A 82 3.09 1.03 -1.89
C ALA A 82 2.19 0.38 -2.96
N ALA A 83 2.59 -0.77 -3.50
CA ALA A 83 1.78 -1.53 -4.44
C ALA A 83 0.48 -2.04 -3.79
N GLY A 84 0.55 -2.57 -2.57
CA GLY A 84 -0.63 -2.99 -1.80
C GLY A 84 -1.62 -1.85 -1.56
N CYS A 85 -1.12 -0.68 -1.12
CA CYS A 85 -1.94 0.52 -0.95
C CYS A 85 -2.54 0.99 -2.27
N GLY A 86 -1.78 0.98 -3.36
CA GLY A 86 -2.28 1.31 -4.70
C GLY A 86 -3.42 0.38 -5.14
N LEU A 87 -3.25 -0.93 -4.90
CA LEU A 87 -4.22 -1.96 -5.25
C LEU A 87 -5.54 -1.81 -4.47
N ALA A 88 -5.48 -1.35 -3.22
CA ALA A 88 -6.68 -1.10 -2.42
C ALA A 88 -7.67 -0.15 -3.13
N PHE A 89 -7.18 0.92 -3.79
CA PHE A 89 -8.03 1.84 -4.55
C PHE A 89 -8.69 1.21 -5.80
N PHE A 90 -8.15 0.10 -6.31
CA PHE A 90 -8.75 -0.63 -7.42
C PHE A 90 -9.74 -1.70 -6.97
N VAL A 91 -9.53 -2.28 -5.79
CA VAL A 91 -10.43 -3.28 -5.19
C VAL A 91 -11.62 -2.63 -4.51
N GLU A 92 -11.49 -1.37 -4.09
CA GLU A 92 -12.59 -0.55 -3.57
C GLU A 92 -13.78 -0.60 -4.54
N GLN A 93 -14.88 -1.18 -4.05
CA GLN A 93 -16.13 -1.27 -4.79
C GLN A 93 -16.77 0.11 -4.78
N LYS A 94 -17.25 0.54 -5.94
CA LYS A 94 -17.99 1.79 -6.07
C LYS A 94 -19.27 1.65 -5.23
N SER A 95 -19.40 2.43 -4.17
CA SER A 95 -20.66 2.58 -3.42
C SER A 95 -21.74 2.93 -4.45
N THR A 96 -22.69 2.01 -4.65
CA THR A 96 -23.74 2.11 -5.67
C THR A 96 -25.03 2.58 -5.04
#